data_AF-A0A401HRP4-F1
#
_entry.id   AF-A0A401HRP4-F1
#
_cell.length_a   1.000
_cell.length_b   1.000
_cell.length_c   1.000
_cell.angle_alpha   90.00
_cell.angle_beta   90.00
_cell.angle_gamma   90.00
#
_symmetry.space_group_name_H-M   'P 1'
#
loop_
_entity.id
_entity.type
_entity.pdbx_description
1 polymer ?
#
loop_
_entity_poly.entity_id
_entity_poly.type
_entity_poly.pdbx_seq_one_letter_code
_entity_poly.pdbx_strand_id
1 'polypeptide(L)'
;MSLWNKIKGKLQKNPLEKLTIRDLEGERIRLKSKLDRVKKEIKLLDKQKKRLFKEGIGADKLTKKMLAQDIKSIEMEMRLKYKSFQTYQKQFNFVNNLLIVKKYEKELKNIGMWDKISNIQPELLELKLSDIILDGKEFDQTVERLNKVFEIRIDDFDEEVDSTEKKLFDAWGQVESGDMEADDVVSNLNLDADEEEEEDDEELFKRLEKENR
;
A
#
# COMPACT_ATOMS: atom_id res chain seq x y z
N MET A 1 -24.30 7.54 -7.09
CA MET A 1 -23.62 6.32 -6.58
C MET A 1 -22.17 6.30 -7.06
N SER A 2 -21.21 6.08 -6.16
CA SER A 2 -19.79 5.94 -6.51
C SER A 2 -19.59 4.76 -7.47
N LEU A 3 -18.75 4.91 -8.50
CA LEU A 3 -18.35 3.83 -9.43
C LEU A 3 -17.79 2.62 -8.67
N TRP A 4 -17.05 2.87 -7.58
CA TRP A 4 -16.68 1.88 -6.57
C TRP A 4 -17.84 1.01 -6.06
N ASN A 5 -18.98 1.61 -5.70
CA ASN A 5 -20.14 0.86 -5.19
C ASN A 5 -20.80 0.04 -6.32
N LYS A 6 -20.70 0.50 -7.57
CA LYS A 6 -21.14 -0.28 -8.73
C LYS A 6 -20.21 -1.45 -8.99
N ILE A 7 -18.89 -1.27 -8.83
CA ILE A 7 -17.90 -2.34 -8.95
C ILE A 7 -18.11 -3.38 -7.85
N LYS A 8 -18.23 -2.97 -6.57
CA LYS A 8 -18.59 -3.87 -5.47
C LYS A 8 -19.91 -4.60 -5.71
N GLY A 9 -20.94 -3.91 -6.18
CA GLY A 9 -22.24 -4.52 -6.48
C GLY A 9 -22.20 -5.52 -7.65
N LYS A 10 -21.30 -5.32 -8.63
CA LYS A 10 -21.06 -6.28 -9.71
C LYS A 10 -20.28 -7.50 -9.21
N LEU A 11 -19.29 -7.29 -8.33
CA LEU A 11 -18.48 -8.33 -7.72
C LEU A 11 -19.32 -9.33 -6.89
N GLN A 12 -20.32 -8.86 -6.14
CA GLN A 12 -21.17 -9.70 -5.28
C GLN A 12 -22.05 -10.72 -6.01
N LYS A 13 -22.33 -10.53 -7.30
CA LYS A 13 -23.21 -11.43 -8.07
C LYS A 13 -22.47 -12.31 -9.08
N ASN A 14 -21.30 -11.86 -9.54
CA ASN A 14 -20.42 -12.60 -10.44
C ASN A 14 -19.05 -11.85 -10.50
N PRO A 15 -18.02 -12.31 -9.74
CA PRO A 15 -16.89 -11.47 -9.33
C PRO A 15 -16.10 -10.88 -10.50
N LEU A 16 -15.88 -11.64 -11.57
CA LEU A 16 -15.01 -11.20 -12.67
C LEU A 16 -15.71 -11.08 -14.02
N GLU A 17 -16.79 -11.81 -14.28
CA GLU A 17 -17.36 -11.89 -15.63
C GLU A 17 -18.09 -10.62 -16.09
N LYS A 18 -18.69 -9.87 -15.15
CA LYS A 18 -19.48 -8.67 -15.45
C LYS A 18 -18.67 -7.37 -15.42
N LEU A 19 -17.40 -7.45 -15.04
CA LEU A 19 -16.47 -6.32 -15.05
C LEU A 19 -15.86 -6.18 -16.44
N THR A 20 -15.95 -5.00 -17.02
CA THR A 20 -15.30 -4.71 -18.29
C THR A 20 -13.96 -4.01 -18.02
N ILE A 21 -12.99 -4.24 -18.90
CA ILE A 21 -11.71 -3.51 -18.90
C ILE A 21 -11.97 -2.00 -18.85
N ARG A 22 -12.93 -1.51 -19.63
CA ARG A 22 -13.32 -0.09 -19.67
C ARG A 22 -13.82 0.44 -18.32
N ASP A 23 -14.65 -0.33 -17.60
CA ASP A 23 -15.15 0.08 -16.28
C ASP A 23 -13.99 0.18 -15.26
N LEU A 24 -13.07 -0.79 -15.29
CA LEU A 24 -11.89 -0.83 -14.43
C LEU A 24 -10.90 0.29 -14.74
N GLU A 25 -10.64 0.57 -16.02
CA GLU A 25 -9.79 1.69 -16.45
C GLU A 25 -10.36 3.04 -16.02
N GLY A 26 -11.68 3.24 -16.19
CA GLY A 26 -12.36 4.45 -15.74
C GLY A 26 -12.22 4.66 -14.24
N GLU A 27 -12.41 3.61 -13.44
CA GLU A 27 -12.26 3.70 -11.98
C GLU A 27 -10.80 3.90 -11.57
N ARG A 28 -9.86 3.24 -12.23
CA ARG A 28 -8.42 3.43 -12.00
C ARG A 28 -8.02 4.89 -12.19
N ILE A 29 -8.45 5.52 -13.28
CA ILE A 29 -8.18 6.95 -13.57
C ILE A 29 -8.80 7.84 -12.48
N ARG A 30 -10.05 7.55 -12.08
CA ARG A 30 -10.75 8.30 -11.03
C ARG A 30 -10.02 8.21 -9.68
N LEU A 31 -9.61 7.01 -9.27
CA LEU A 31 -8.88 6.78 -8.02
C LEU A 31 -7.50 7.43 -8.06
N LYS A 32 -6.78 7.34 -9.18
CA LYS A 32 -5.50 8.04 -9.38
C LYS A 32 -5.65 9.55 -9.19
N SER A 33 -6.69 10.13 -9.78
CA SER A 33 -6.96 11.57 -9.67
C SER A 33 -7.26 11.99 -8.22
N LYS A 34 -7.95 11.13 -7.45
CA LYS A 34 -8.19 11.35 -6.02
C LYS A 34 -6.91 11.27 -5.19
N LEU A 35 -6.07 10.27 -5.45
CA LEU A 35 -4.77 10.12 -4.79
C LEU A 35 -3.90 11.36 -5.01
N ASP A 36 -3.79 11.82 -6.26
CA ASP A 36 -2.99 12.99 -6.60
C ASP A 36 -3.53 14.27 -5.93
N ARG A 37 -4.86 14.40 -5.83
CA ARG A 37 -5.50 15.51 -5.10
C ARG A 37 -5.19 15.48 -3.61
N VAL A 38 -5.39 14.35 -2.94
CA VAL A 38 -5.13 14.21 -1.50
C VAL A 38 -3.65 14.45 -1.21
N LYS A 39 -2.74 13.95 -2.05
CA LYS A 39 -1.30 14.20 -1.95
C LYS A 39 -0.97 15.69 -2.03
N LYS A 40 -1.62 16.45 -2.93
CA LYS A 40 -1.46 17.90 -3.03
C LYS A 40 -2.00 18.62 -1.78
N GLU A 41 -3.16 18.22 -1.28
CA GLU A 41 -3.77 18.79 -0.06
C GLU A 41 -2.86 18.58 1.16
N ILE A 42 -2.32 17.37 1.38
CA ILE A 42 -1.37 17.08 2.45
C ILE A 42 -0.12 17.98 2.35
N LYS A 43 0.44 18.12 1.14
CA LYS A 43 1.62 18.99 0.92
C LYS A 43 1.33 20.46 1.23
N LEU A 44 0.12 20.94 0.96
CA LEU A 44 -0.27 22.32 1.27
C LEU A 44 -0.42 22.53 2.78
N LEU A 45 -1.05 21.57 3.48
CA LEU A 45 -1.18 21.60 4.93
C LEU A 45 0.19 21.57 5.63
N ASP A 46 1.13 20.74 5.16
CA ASP A 46 2.50 20.70 5.69
C ASP A 46 3.23 22.06 5.53
N LYS A 47 3.09 22.70 4.36
CA LYS A 47 3.63 24.05 4.14
C LYS A 47 3.00 25.09 5.07
N GLN A 48 1.69 25.02 5.30
CA GLN A 48 0.99 25.92 6.22
C GLN A 48 1.46 25.71 7.66
N LYS A 49 1.55 24.46 8.13
CA LYS A 49 2.11 24.10 9.44
C LYS A 49 3.51 24.69 9.63
N LYS A 50 4.40 24.51 8.64
CA LYS A 50 5.77 25.06 8.67
C LYS A 50 5.79 26.58 8.75
N ARG A 51 4.87 27.28 8.07
CA ARG A 51 4.75 28.74 8.14
C ARG A 51 4.31 29.20 9.53
N LEU A 52 3.23 28.62 10.08
CA LEU A 52 2.74 28.97 11.42
C LEU A 52 3.78 28.71 12.51
N PHE A 53 4.54 27.62 12.37
CA PHE A 53 5.63 27.32 13.28
C PHE A 53 6.70 28.43 13.27
N LYS A 54 7.11 28.89 12.09
CA LYS A 54 8.07 30.00 11.94
C LYS A 54 7.53 31.31 12.52
N GLU A 55 6.24 31.62 12.31
CA GLU A 55 5.58 32.79 12.90
C GLU A 55 5.57 32.76 14.44
N GLY A 56 5.58 31.56 15.04
CA GLY A 56 5.65 31.40 16.48
C GLY A 56 7.03 31.72 17.08
N ILE A 57 8.10 31.73 16.28
CA ILE A 57 9.46 32.02 16.75
C ILE A 57 9.55 33.52 17.06
N GLY A 58 9.87 33.87 18.31
CA GLY A 58 9.95 35.26 18.77
C GLY A 58 8.60 35.94 19.07
N ALA A 59 7.46 35.30 18.79
CA ALA A 59 6.14 35.83 19.14
C ALA A 59 5.87 35.83 20.65
N ASP A 60 4.91 36.65 21.07
CA ASP A 60 4.45 36.73 22.46
C ASP A 60 3.66 35.47 22.89
N LYS A 61 3.41 35.35 24.19
CA LYS A 61 2.79 34.16 24.78
C LYS A 61 1.36 33.90 24.30
N LEU A 62 0.58 34.95 24.03
CA LEU A 62 -0.79 34.80 23.55
C LEU A 62 -0.78 34.32 22.10
N THR A 63 0.00 34.95 21.24
CA THR A 63 0.16 34.57 19.83
C THR A 63 0.66 33.13 19.70
N LYS A 64 1.65 32.72 20.48
CA LYS A 64 2.12 31.33 20.52
C LYS A 64 1.03 30.32 20.88
N LYS A 65 0.16 30.64 21.83
CA LYS A 65 -0.97 29.76 22.19
C LYS A 65 -1.97 29.62 21.05
N MET A 66 -2.26 30.72 20.33
CA MET A 66 -3.17 30.68 19.18
C MET A 66 -2.56 29.84 18.04
N LEU A 67 -1.32 30.12 17.65
CA LEU A 67 -0.60 29.36 16.62
C LEU A 67 -0.49 27.87 16.96
N ALA A 68 -0.31 27.51 18.24
CA ALA A 68 -0.27 26.12 18.67
C ALA A 68 -1.62 25.40 18.46
N GLN A 69 -2.76 26.07 18.68
CA GLN A 69 -4.08 25.50 18.39
C GLN A 69 -4.29 25.32 16.88
N ASP A 70 -3.87 26.28 16.08
CA ASP A 70 -3.97 26.20 14.62
C ASP A 70 -3.12 25.06 14.05
N ILE A 71 -1.87 24.93 14.53
CA ILE A 71 -0.99 23.80 14.16
C ILE A 71 -1.63 22.47 14.53
N LYS A 72 -2.19 22.34 15.74
CA LYS A 72 -2.87 21.12 16.18
C LYS A 72 -4.07 20.76 15.29
N SER A 73 -4.83 21.76 14.85
CA SER A 73 -5.94 21.58 13.90
C SER A 73 -5.44 21.06 12.55
N ILE A 74 -4.38 21.68 12.00
CA ILE A 74 -3.75 21.25 10.75
C ILE A 74 -3.25 19.81 10.85
N GLU A 75 -2.60 19.42 11.96
CA GLU A 75 -2.12 18.05 12.15
C GLU A 75 -3.28 17.03 12.18
N MET A 76 -4.39 17.38 12.83
CA MET A 76 -5.57 16.53 12.82
C MET A 76 -6.14 16.36 11.40
N GLU A 77 -6.20 17.45 10.62
CA GLU A 77 -6.64 17.38 9.22
C GLU A 77 -5.70 16.53 8.37
N MET A 78 -4.38 16.74 8.48
CA MET A 78 -3.36 15.94 7.79
C MET A 78 -3.56 14.45 8.08
N ARG A 79 -3.73 14.07 9.35
CA ARG A 79 -3.97 12.67 9.75
C ARG A 79 -5.22 12.08 9.09
N LEU A 80 -6.32 12.83 9.00
CA LEU A 80 -7.54 12.38 8.32
C LEU A 80 -7.33 12.22 6.80
N LYS A 81 -6.54 13.11 6.20
CA LYS A 81 -6.16 13.02 4.78
C LYS A 81 -5.24 11.83 4.51
N TYR A 82 -4.28 11.52 5.39
CA TYR A 82 -3.46 10.32 5.29
C TYR A 82 -4.29 9.04 5.33
N LYS A 83 -5.24 8.93 6.27
CA LYS A 83 -6.17 7.79 6.30
C LYS A 83 -6.97 7.66 4.99
N SER A 84 -7.45 8.78 4.47
CA SER A 84 -8.16 8.81 3.19
C SER A 84 -7.27 8.39 2.01
N PHE A 85 -6.00 8.81 2.02
CA PHE A 85 -5.00 8.42 1.03
C PHE A 85 -4.78 6.91 1.05
N GLN A 86 -4.54 6.32 2.23
CA GLN A 86 -4.38 4.87 2.40
C GLN A 86 -5.61 4.10 1.89
N THR A 87 -6.82 4.54 2.23
CA THR A 87 -8.05 3.93 1.69
C THR A 87 -8.10 4.00 0.17
N TYR A 88 -7.81 5.16 -0.44
CA TYR A 88 -7.80 5.28 -1.89
C TYR A 88 -6.68 4.48 -2.55
N GLN A 89 -5.55 4.31 -1.88
CA GLN A 89 -4.41 3.54 -2.38
C GLN A 89 -4.76 2.05 -2.44
N LYS A 90 -5.32 1.49 -1.37
CA LYS A 90 -5.83 0.10 -1.36
C LYS A 90 -6.87 -0.13 -2.46
N GLN A 91 -7.82 0.80 -2.61
CA GLN A 91 -8.83 0.72 -3.70
C GLN A 91 -8.18 0.80 -5.09
N PHE A 92 -7.18 1.66 -5.26
CA PHE A 92 -6.47 1.81 -6.53
C PHE A 92 -5.70 0.54 -6.88
N ASN A 93 -4.95 -0.03 -5.94
CA ASN A 93 -4.21 -1.28 -6.09
C ASN A 93 -5.17 -2.40 -6.49
N PHE A 94 -6.26 -2.58 -5.75
CA PHE A 94 -7.29 -3.57 -6.06
C PHE A 94 -7.82 -3.44 -7.50
N VAL A 95 -8.23 -2.24 -7.91
CA VAL A 95 -8.77 -2.00 -9.26
C VAL A 95 -7.70 -2.22 -10.33
N ASN A 96 -6.46 -1.80 -10.07
CA ASN A 96 -5.35 -1.98 -11.00
C ASN A 96 -5.00 -3.46 -11.18
N ASN A 97 -4.96 -4.23 -10.09
CA ASN A 97 -4.68 -5.66 -10.11
C ASN A 97 -5.82 -6.44 -10.78
N LEU A 98 -7.08 -6.09 -10.49
CA LEU A 98 -8.23 -6.62 -11.23
C LEU A 98 -8.13 -6.33 -12.74
N LEU A 99 -7.70 -5.14 -13.12
CA LEU A 99 -7.51 -4.78 -14.52
C LEU A 99 -6.44 -5.67 -15.18
N ILE A 100 -5.34 -5.96 -14.48
CA ILE A 100 -4.27 -6.85 -14.96
C ILE A 100 -4.80 -8.28 -15.11
N VAL A 101 -5.45 -8.82 -14.07
CA VAL A 101 -6.09 -10.16 -14.11
C VAL A 101 -7.07 -10.24 -15.29
N LYS A 102 -7.87 -9.18 -15.51
CA LYS A 102 -8.85 -9.15 -16.60
C LYS A 102 -8.20 -9.05 -17.99
N LYS A 103 -7.02 -8.44 -18.10
CA LYS A 103 -6.25 -8.41 -19.36
C LYS A 103 -5.70 -9.79 -19.71
N TYR A 104 -5.26 -10.55 -18.70
CA TYR A 104 -4.76 -11.92 -18.86
C TYR A 104 -5.85 -13.00 -18.79
N GLU A 105 -7.13 -12.65 -18.96
CA GLU A 105 -8.24 -13.59 -18.79
C GLU A 105 -8.09 -14.84 -19.68
N LYS A 106 -7.61 -14.68 -20.92
CA LYS A 106 -7.44 -15.81 -21.85
C LYS A 106 -6.34 -16.76 -21.38
N GLU A 107 -5.17 -16.23 -21.03
CA GLU A 107 -4.05 -17.04 -20.55
C GLU A 107 -4.38 -17.72 -19.22
N LEU A 108 -5.01 -16.99 -18.29
CA LEU A 108 -5.43 -17.53 -16.99
C LEU A 108 -6.48 -18.64 -17.13
N LYS A 109 -7.36 -18.57 -18.13
CA LYS A 109 -8.32 -19.64 -18.46
C LYS A 109 -7.60 -20.88 -18.99
N ASN A 110 -6.59 -20.71 -19.83
CA ASN A 110 -5.84 -21.84 -20.41
C ASN A 110 -5.11 -22.68 -19.35
N ILE A 111 -4.66 -22.05 -18.27
CA ILE A 111 -3.96 -22.73 -17.16
C ILE A 111 -4.88 -23.11 -15.98
N GLY A 112 -6.19 -22.89 -16.09
CA GLY A 112 -7.18 -23.20 -15.05
C GLY A 112 -7.12 -22.29 -13.81
N MET A 113 -6.27 -21.26 -13.81
CA MET A 113 -6.16 -20.29 -12.72
C MET A 113 -7.38 -19.36 -12.65
N TRP A 114 -8.01 -19.07 -13.80
CA TRP A 114 -9.20 -18.24 -13.88
C TRP A 114 -10.33 -18.75 -12.96
N ASP A 115 -10.57 -20.06 -12.97
CA ASP A 115 -11.63 -20.69 -12.18
C ASP A 115 -11.32 -20.60 -10.68
N LYS A 116 -10.03 -20.69 -10.30
CA LYS A 116 -9.62 -20.48 -8.91
C LYS A 116 -9.97 -19.06 -8.46
N ILE A 117 -9.57 -18.04 -9.24
CA ILE A 117 -9.79 -16.63 -8.88
C ILE A 117 -11.28 -16.27 -8.90
N SER A 118 -12.04 -16.75 -9.88
CA SER A 118 -13.48 -16.45 -10.01
C SER A 118 -14.34 -17.05 -8.90
N ASN A 119 -13.85 -18.08 -8.21
CA ASN A 119 -14.56 -18.72 -7.10
C ASN A 119 -14.22 -18.12 -5.72
N ILE A 120 -13.28 -17.17 -5.65
CA ILE A 120 -12.92 -16.49 -4.41
C ILE A 120 -14.04 -15.54 -4.00
N GLN A 121 -14.33 -15.51 -2.69
CA GLN A 121 -15.31 -14.57 -2.14
C GLN A 121 -14.87 -13.12 -2.43
N PRO A 122 -15.78 -12.24 -2.89
CA PRO A 122 -15.44 -10.87 -3.27
C PRO A 122 -14.66 -10.09 -2.20
N GLU A 123 -15.02 -10.27 -0.93
CA GLU A 123 -14.37 -9.61 0.20
C GLU A 123 -12.93 -10.08 0.37
N LEU A 124 -12.70 -11.38 0.22
CA LEU A 124 -11.37 -11.98 0.28
C LEU A 124 -10.51 -11.61 -0.93
N LEU A 125 -11.13 -11.55 -2.12
CA LEU A 125 -10.48 -11.10 -3.34
C LEU A 125 -10.06 -9.63 -3.22
N GLU A 126 -10.90 -8.78 -2.61
CA GLU A 126 -10.59 -7.38 -2.34
C GLU A 126 -9.39 -7.24 -1.41
N LEU A 127 -9.39 -7.96 -0.29
CA LEU A 127 -8.28 -7.97 0.67
C LEU A 127 -6.98 -8.37 -0.04
N LYS A 128 -6.94 -9.60 -0.59
CA LYS A 128 -5.76 -10.21 -1.20
C LYS A 128 -5.20 -9.39 -2.37
N LEU A 129 -6.06 -8.79 -3.20
CA LEU A 129 -5.60 -7.98 -4.34
C LEU A 129 -5.36 -6.50 -3.97
N SER A 130 -5.75 -6.01 -2.79
CA SER A 130 -5.49 -4.61 -2.40
C SER A 130 -4.08 -4.38 -1.85
N ASP A 131 -3.48 -5.44 -1.31
CA ASP A 131 -2.18 -5.39 -0.62
C ASP A 131 -1.02 -5.80 -1.53
N ILE A 132 -1.28 -6.13 -2.80
CA ILE A 132 -0.23 -6.49 -3.78
C ILE A 132 -0.02 -5.41 -4.84
N ILE A 133 1.16 -5.42 -5.43
CA ILE A 133 1.50 -4.63 -6.62
C ILE A 133 1.73 -5.60 -7.77
N LEU A 134 0.77 -5.71 -8.70
CA LEU A 134 1.02 -6.36 -9.98
C LEU A 134 1.49 -5.30 -10.98
N ASP A 135 2.63 -5.53 -11.62
CA ASP A 135 3.18 -4.60 -12.61
C ASP A 135 2.67 -4.87 -14.03
N GLY A 136 2.14 -6.08 -14.27
CA GLY A 136 1.55 -6.52 -15.54
C GLY A 136 2.56 -6.55 -16.70
N LYS A 137 3.87 -6.60 -16.41
CA LYS A 137 4.92 -6.65 -17.43
C LYS A 137 5.16 -8.07 -17.92
N GLU A 138 5.16 -9.04 -17.00
CA GLU A 138 5.39 -10.45 -17.31
C GLU A 138 4.24 -11.31 -16.75
N PHE A 139 3.69 -12.16 -17.63
CA PHE A 139 2.58 -13.04 -17.28
C PHE A 139 2.99 -14.06 -16.20
N ASP A 140 4.18 -14.64 -16.33
CA ASP A 140 4.67 -15.66 -15.39
C ASP A 140 4.83 -15.09 -13.97
N GLN A 141 5.40 -13.89 -13.84
CA GLN A 141 5.49 -13.16 -12.56
C GLN A 141 4.10 -12.83 -11.99
N THR A 142 3.14 -12.51 -12.86
CA THR A 142 1.76 -12.25 -12.44
C THR A 142 1.11 -13.53 -11.88
N VAL A 143 1.33 -14.66 -12.53
CA VAL A 143 0.83 -15.98 -12.10
C VAL A 143 1.48 -16.42 -10.79
N GLU A 144 2.79 -16.26 -10.65
CA GLU A 144 3.54 -16.58 -9.44
C GLU A 144 3.04 -15.76 -8.23
N ARG A 145 2.91 -14.44 -8.38
CA ARG A 145 2.38 -13.56 -7.33
C ARG A 145 0.95 -13.92 -6.95
N LEU A 146 0.10 -14.24 -7.93
CA LEU A 146 -1.27 -14.69 -7.65
C LEU A 146 -1.27 -16.02 -6.90
N ASN A 147 -0.44 -16.99 -7.29
CA ASN A 147 -0.32 -18.26 -6.58
C ASN A 147 0.13 -18.06 -5.13
N LYS A 148 1.23 -17.34 -4.88
CA LYS A 148 1.73 -17.04 -3.53
C LYS A 148 0.63 -16.45 -2.65
N VAL A 149 -0.08 -15.45 -3.16
CA VAL A 149 -1.18 -14.78 -2.45
C VAL A 149 -2.36 -15.70 -2.17
N PHE A 150 -2.70 -16.61 -3.07
CA PHE A 150 -3.84 -17.51 -2.88
C PHE A 150 -3.49 -18.79 -2.10
N GLU A 151 -2.22 -19.15 -2.00
CA GLU A 151 -1.71 -20.27 -1.20
C GLU A 151 -1.49 -19.91 0.28
N ILE A 152 -1.14 -18.65 0.60
CA ILE A 152 -1.04 -18.17 1.97
C ILE A 152 -2.42 -18.17 2.67
N ARG A 153 -2.48 -18.77 3.87
CA ARG A 153 -3.68 -18.79 4.72
C ARG A 153 -3.98 -17.38 5.22
N ILE A 154 -5.27 -17.06 5.37
CA ILE A 154 -5.73 -15.72 5.77
C ILE A 154 -5.17 -15.31 7.13
N ASP A 155 -4.89 -16.28 7.99
CA ASP A 155 -4.39 -16.08 9.35
C ASP A 155 -2.93 -15.56 9.37
N ASP A 156 -2.19 -15.71 8.27
CA ASP A 156 -0.80 -15.24 8.11
C ASP A 156 -0.74 -13.83 7.48
N PHE A 157 -1.88 -13.23 7.11
CA PHE A 157 -1.96 -11.93 6.43
C PHE A 157 -2.09 -10.72 7.38
N ASP A 158 -2.13 -10.96 8.71
CA ASP A 158 -2.40 -9.92 9.71
C ASP A 158 -1.13 -9.19 10.22
N GLU A 159 0.06 -9.62 9.82
CA GLU A 159 1.33 -8.98 10.20
C GLU A 159 2.16 -8.60 8.98
N GLU A 160 1.79 -7.52 8.28
CA GLU A 160 2.82 -6.68 7.66
C GLU A 160 2.26 -5.28 7.34
N VAL A 161 2.55 -4.35 8.24
CA VAL A 161 2.61 -2.94 7.87
C VAL A 161 3.81 -2.80 6.94
N ASP A 162 3.57 -2.90 5.63
CA ASP A 162 4.41 -2.45 4.51
C ASP A 162 5.92 -2.39 4.87
N SER A 163 6.52 -3.57 5.06
CA SER A 163 7.95 -3.80 5.35
C SER A 163 8.83 -2.97 4.41
N THR A 164 8.42 -2.89 3.15
CA THR A 164 9.04 -2.14 2.06
C THR A 164 8.94 -0.63 2.26
N GLU A 165 7.76 -0.09 2.57
CA GLU A 165 7.60 1.35 2.89
C GLU A 165 8.44 1.74 4.11
N LYS A 166 8.54 0.88 5.12
CA LYS A 166 9.40 1.09 6.30
C LYS A 166 10.89 1.09 5.92
N LYS A 167 11.35 0.07 5.17
CA LYS A 167 12.73 -0.02 4.63
C LYS A 167 13.09 1.24 3.82
N LEU A 168 12.15 1.75 3.01
CA LEU A 168 12.31 2.99 2.24
C LEU A 168 12.38 4.25 3.13
N PHE A 169 11.56 4.33 4.18
CA PHE A 169 11.62 5.45 5.13
C PHE A 169 12.95 5.47 5.89
N ASP A 170 13.45 4.31 6.33
CA ASP A 170 14.73 4.19 7.02
C ASP A 170 15.90 4.58 6.09
N ALA A 171 15.85 4.10 4.85
CA ALA A 171 16.79 4.45 3.79
C ALA A 171 16.82 5.97 3.50
N TRP A 172 15.65 6.61 3.36
CA TRP A 172 15.60 8.07 3.22
C TRP A 172 16.12 8.78 4.46
N GLY A 173 15.85 8.26 5.66
CA GLY A 173 16.38 8.77 6.92
C GLY A 173 17.91 8.81 6.95
N GLN A 174 18.58 7.75 6.50
CA GLN A 174 20.05 7.67 6.43
C GLN A 174 20.66 8.67 5.45
N VAL A 175 19.97 8.96 4.34
CA VAL A 175 20.41 10.00 3.39
C VAL A 175 20.17 11.40 3.98
N GLU A 176 19.03 11.62 4.65
CA GLU A 176 18.68 12.91 5.24
C GLU A 176 19.55 13.28 6.45
N SER A 177 20.06 12.29 7.21
CA SER A 177 21.03 12.48 8.29
C SER A 177 22.46 12.70 7.79
N GLY A 178 22.75 12.34 6.54
CA GLY A 178 24.09 12.36 5.96
C GLY A 178 24.94 11.15 6.36
N ASP A 179 24.32 10.09 6.87
CA ASP A 179 25.01 8.85 7.25
C ASP A 179 25.45 8.04 6.03
N MET A 180 24.72 8.14 4.91
CA MET A 180 25.06 7.50 3.64
C MET A 180 24.67 8.35 2.42
N GLU A 181 25.37 8.18 1.30
CA GLU A 181 25.01 8.81 0.03
C GLU A 181 23.83 8.07 -0.64
N ALA A 182 23.03 8.81 -1.41
CA ALA A 182 21.80 8.28 -2.01
C ALA A 182 22.06 7.08 -2.95
N ASP A 183 23.16 7.09 -3.68
CA ASP A 183 23.51 6.01 -4.63
C ASP A 183 23.93 4.73 -3.89
N ASP A 184 24.59 4.87 -2.73
CA ASP A 184 24.99 3.73 -1.88
C ASP A 184 23.78 3.13 -1.16
N VAL A 185 22.86 3.96 -0.68
CA VAL A 185 21.61 3.50 -0.06
C VAL A 185 20.78 2.72 -1.08
N VAL A 186 20.59 3.24 -2.29
CA VAL A 186 19.82 2.58 -3.35
C VAL A 186 20.44 1.24 -3.75
N SER A 187 21.78 1.16 -3.80
CA SER A 187 22.48 -0.09 -4.15
C SER A 187 22.35 -1.18 -3.08
N ASN A 188 22.21 -0.79 -1.81
CA ASN A 188 22.03 -1.72 -0.69
C ASN A 188 20.55 -1.98 -0.34
N LEU A 189 19.63 -1.29 -1.00
CA LEU A 189 18.20 -1.37 -0.72
C LEU A 189 17.61 -2.66 -1.31
N ASN A 190 17.57 -3.72 -0.51
CA ASN A 190 16.91 -4.96 -0.91
C ASN A 190 15.41 -4.92 -0.58
N LEU A 191 14.61 -4.58 -1.59
CA LEU A 191 13.14 -4.50 -1.48
C LEU A 191 12.43 -5.82 -1.79
N ASP A 192 13.17 -6.85 -2.23
CA ASP A 192 12.63 -8.17 -2.56
C ASP A 192 12.88 -9.20 -1.43
N ALA A 193 13.66 -8.84 -0.40
CA ALA A 193 14.02 -9.70 0.73
C ALA A 193 12.98 -9.70 1.86
N ASP A 194 11.73 -10.03 1.53
CA ASP A 194 10.72 -10.45 2.52
C ASP A 194 10.61 -12.00 2.56
N GLU A 195 11.66 -12.71 2.11
CA GLU A 195 11.74 -14.18 2.15
C GLU A 195 12.79 -14.73 3.12
N GLU A 196 13.59 -13.88 3.79
CA GLU A 196 14.75 -14.35 4.60
C GLU A 196 14.75 -13.86 6.07
N GLU A 197 13.61 -13.49 6.65
CA GLU A 197 13.50 -13.24 8.11
C GLU A 197 12.72 -14.34 8.87
N GLU A 198 12.62 -15.57 8.32
CA GLU A 198 12.20 -16.75 9.10
C GLU A 198 13.37 -17.66 9.53
N GLU A 199 14.61 -17.42 9.06
CA GLU A 199 15.75 -18.31 9.40
C GLU A 199 16.45 -17.99 10.73
N ASP A 200 16.24 -16.81 11.32
CA ASP A 200 16.98 -16.42 12.54
C ASP A 200 16.41 -17.02 13.84
N ASP A 201 15.14 -17.44 13.87
CA ASP A 201 14.53 -18.01 15.08
C ASP A 201 14.99 -19.47 15.35
N GLU A 202 15.28 -20.25 14.31
CA GLU A 202 15.81 -21.62 14.47
C GLU A 202 17.26 -21.63 14.99
N GLU A 203 18.08 -20.65 14.57
CA GLU A 203 19.45 -20.51 15.07
C GLU A 203 19.49 -19.98 16.50
N LEU A 204 18.57 -19.08 16.86
CA LEU A 204 18.43 -18.57 18.24
C LEU A 204 18.02 -19.68 19.22
N PHE A 205 17.08 -20.55 18.83
CA PHE A 205 16.67 -21.71 19.64
C PHE A 205 17.80 -22.73 19.83
N LYS A 206 18.58 -23.03 18.78
CA LYS A 206 19.73 -23.95 18.86
C LYS A 206 20.86 -23.40 19.75
N ARG A 207 21.02 -22.06 19.84
CA ARG A 207 21.98 -21.43 20.76
C ARG A 207 21.50 -21.51 22.22
N LEU A 208 20.22 -21.25 22.47
CA LEU A 208 19.64 -21.30 23.83
C LEU A 208 19.57 -22.72 24.41
N GLU A 209 19.40 -23.76 23.59
CA GLU A 209 19.46 -25.16 24.06
C GLU A 209 20.89 -25.61 24.42
N LYS A 210 21.92 -25.00 23.84
CA LYS A 210 23.33 -25.32 24.14
C LYS A 210 23.84 -24.65 25.43
N GLU A 211 23.24 -23.54 25.86
CA GLU A 211 23.63 -22.86 27.10
C GLU A 211 22.95 -23.44 28.36
N ASN A 212 21.94 -24.32 28.20
CA ASN A 212 21.23 -24.97 29.30
C ASN A 212 21.57 -26.47 29.49
N ARG A 213 22.72 -26.93 29.01
CA ARG A 213 23.25 -28.28 29.27
C ARG A 213 24.59 -28.26 30.01
#